data_AF-A0A0Q4R7G1-F1
#
_entry.id   AF-A0A0Q4R7G1-F1
#
_cell.length_a   1.000
_cell.length_b   1.000
_cell.length_c   1.000
_cell.angle_alpha   90.00
_cell.angle_beta   90.00
_cell.angle_gamma   90.00
#
_symmetry.space_group_name_H-M   'P 1'
#
loop_
_entity.id
_entity.type
_entity.pdbx_description
1 polymer ?
#
loop_
_entity_poly.entity_id
_entity_poly.type
_entity_poly.pdbx_seq_one_letter_code
_entity_poly.pdbx_strand_id
1 'polypeptide(L)'
;MLHRRRFLTTASRSLALGGAAVLTLAGHAAWAQPSYTVPLSQLQEMTATKFPRSVPVQGLFDLTLQAPRLRLLPEVNRVGATMSVDAAGAALRRSHAGTFDVEFALRYEASDRTLRAHQIKLGKLDFPTLKPAVNELLNAYGPVLAEQSLGEVTLHQLRPQDTAMFDGMGLQPGAITVTAKGLTVAFVNKQP
;
A
#
# COMPACT_ATOMS: atom_id res chain seq x y z
N MET A 1 -27.81 -88.41 -16.76
CA MET A 1 -28.10 -87.47 -15.66
C MET A 1 -27.34 -86.17 -15.90
N LEU A 2 -28.05 -85.03 -15.81
CA LEU A 2 -27.57 -83.63 -15.69
C LEU A 2 -26.60 -83.14 -16.80
N HIS A 3 -27.07 -82.67 -17.96
CA HIS A 3 -27.57 -81.31 -18.23
C HIS A 3 -26.86 -80.18 -17.46
N ARG A 4 -25.92 -79.50 -18.11
CA ARG A 4 -25.58 -78.08 -17.86
C ARG A 4 -24.88 -77.52 -19.10
N ARG A 5 -25.64 -76.79 -19.92
CA ARG A 5 -25.69 -75.31 -19.98
C ARG A 5 -24.48 -74.75 -20.75
N ARG A 6 -24.62 -73.85 -21.72
CA ARG A 6 -25.72 -73.33 -22.54
C ARG A 6 -24.98 -72.25 -23.36
N PHE A 7 -25.22 -72.23 -24.67
CA PHE A 7 -25.31 -71.03 -25.53
C PHE A 7 -24.00 -70.25 -25.77
N LEU A 8 -23.50 -70.23 -27.01
CA LEU A 8 -23.96 -69.35 -28.11
C LEU A 8 -23.78 -67.88 -27.67
N THR A 9 -23.10 -67.00 -28.37
CA THR A 9 -22.92 -66.88 -29.82
C THR A 9 -22.04 -65.66 -30.08
N THR A 10 -21.28 -65.69 -31.19
CA THR A 10 -21.07 -64.63 -32.20
C THR A 10 -21.36 -63.17 -31.83
N ALA A 11 -20.70 -62.17 -32.37
CA ALA A 11 -19.59 -62.00 -33.31
C ALA A 11 -19.52 -60.48 -33.56
N SER A 12 -18.37 -59.98 -34.04
CA SER A 12 -18.24 -58.86 -35.02
C SER A 12 -18.89 -57.50 -34.68
N ARG A 13 -18.44 -56.32 -35.12
CA ARG A 13 -17.34 -55.78 -35.91
C ARG A 13 -17.56 -54.25 -35.87
N SER A 14 -16.52 -53.52 -36.25
CA SER A 14 -16.51 -52.24 -36.99
C SER A 14 -16.83 -50.91 -36.29
N LEU A 15 -15.82 -50.04 -36.45
CA LEU A 15 -15.76 -48.59 -36.57
C LEU A 15 -17.07 -47.84 -36.91
N ALA A 16 -17.28 -46.68 -36.27
CA ALA A 16 -17.55 -45.41 -36.96
C ALA A 16 -17.47 -44.19 -36.01
N LEU A 17 -16.70 -43.20 -36.45
CA LEU A 17 -16.91 -41.74 -36.44
C LEU A 17 -17.83 -41.09 -35.38
N GLY A 18 -17.32 -40.01 -34.76
CA GLY A 18 -18.14 -38.85 -34.39
C GLY A 18 -17.94 -38.38 -32.95
N GLY A 19 -17.44 -37.15 -32.78
CA GLY A 19 -17.41 -36.50 -31.47
C GLY A 19 -16.53 -35.27 -31.43
N ALA A 20 -17.02 -34.17 -32.01
CA ALA A 20 -16.44 -32.85 -31.86
C ALA A 20 -16.34 -32.47 -30.37
N ALA A 21 -15.11 -32.37 -29.85
CA ALA A 21 -14.86 -31.77 -28.54
C ALA A 21 -14.66 -30.27 -28.73
N VAL A 22 -15.74 -29.57 -28.44
CA VAL A 22 -15.94 -28.12 -28.30
C VAL A 22 -14.70 -27.38 -27.78
N LEU A 23 -14.29 -26.38 -28.56
CA LEU A 23 -13.49 -25.23 -28.13
C LEU A 23 -14.21 -24.48 -26.99
N THR A 24 -13.80 -24.68 -25.74
CA THR A 24 -14.15 -23.73 -24.68
C THR A 24 -13.07 -22.67 -24.59
N LEU A 25 -13.23 -21.63 -25.42
CA LEU A 25 -12.65 -20.31 -25.22
C LEU A 25 -13.22 -19.73 -23.92
N ALA A 26 -12.65 -20.09 -22.77
CA ALA A 26 -12.81 -19.34 -21.53
C ALA A 26 -11.96 -18.07 -21.61
N GLY A 27 -12.37 -17.16 -22.49
CA GLY A 27 -11.90 -15.78 -22.49
C GLY A 27 -12.36 -15.14 -21.18
N HIS A 28 -11.51 -15.18 -20.16
CA HIS A 28 -11.60 -14.26 -19.04
C HIS A 28 -11.30 -12.88 -19.61
N ALA A 29 -12.34 -12.22 -20.14
CA ALA A 29 -12.31 -10.79 -20.30
C ALA A 29 -12.12 -10.22 -18.90
N ALA A 30 -10.87 -9.98 -18.51
CA ALA A 30 -10.54 -9.15 -17.37
C ALA A 30 -11.10 -7.77 -17.72
N TRP A 31 -12.34 -7.50 -17.31
CA TRP A 31 -12.87 -6.15 -17.30
C TRP A 31 -11.91 -5.34 -16.45
N ALA A 32 -11.07 -4.55 -17.12
CA ALA A 32 -10.10 -3.69 -16.46
C ALA A 32 -10.91 -2.79 -15.52
N GLN A 33 -10.79 -3.06 -14.21
CA GLN A 33 -11.40 -2.25 -13.18
C GLN A 33 -10.93 -0.81 -13.43
N PRO A 34 -11.84 0.19 -13.39
CA PRO A 34 -11.42 1.58 -13.54
C PRO A 34 -10.31 1.85 -12.53
N SER A 35 -9.23 2.47 -12.99
CA SER A 35 -8.09 2.82 -12.15
C SER A 35 -7.54 4.18 -12.54
N TYR A 36 -6.98 4.87 -11.55
CA TYR A 36 -6.36 6.18 -11.73
C TYR A 36 -4.94 6.15 -11.18
N THR A 37 -3.98 6.68 -11.95
CA THR A 37 -2.57 6.70 -11.53
C THR A 37 -2.13 8.13 -11.27
N VAL A 38 -1.65 8.38 -10.05
CA VAL A 38 -1.03 9.65 -9.65
C VAL A 38 0.49 9.52 -9.80
N PRO A 39 1.14 10.31 -10.69
CA PRO A 39 2.57 10.22 -10.90
C PRO A 39 3.38 10.72 -9.70
N LEU A 40 4.62 10.23 -9.55
CA LEU A 40 5.50 10.60 -8.43
C LEU A 40 5.70 12.11 -8.29
N SER A 41 5.86 12.84 -9.39
CA SER A 41 6.03 14.30 -9.37
C SER A 41 4.83 15.01 -8.74
N GLN A 42 3.62 14.63 -9.13
CA GLN A 42 2.39 15.17 -8.56
C GLN A 42 2.26 14.81 -7.08
N LEU A 43 2.61 13.58 -6.68
CA LEU A 43 2.63 13.19 -5.26
C LEU A 43 3.64 14.02 -4.45
N GLN A 44 4.82 14.29 -5.03
CA GLN A 44 5.85 15.10 -4.42
C GLN A 44 5.37 16.55 -4.21
N GLU A 45 4.71 17.14 -5.21
CA GLU A 45 4.12 18.48 -5.14
C GLU A 45 2.99 18.54 -4.08
N MET A 46 2.04 17.60 -4.13
CA MET A 46 0.95 17.52 -3.16
C MET A 46 1.48 17.37 -1.74
N THR A 47 2.54 16.58 -1.56
CA THR A 47 3.17 16.38 -0.26
C THR A 47 3.85 17.66 0.22
N ALA A 48 4.61 18.34 -0.63
CA ALA A 48 5.34 19.57 -0.28
C ALA A 48 4.42 20.66 0.30
N THR A 49 3.17 20.76 -0.18
CA THR A 49 2.19 21.76 0.33
C THR A 49 1.81 21.58 1.81
N LYS A 50 2.05 20.40 2.39
CA LYS A 50 1.70 20.05 3.78
C LYS A 50 2.87 20.27 4.75
N PHE A 51 4.01 20.75 4.26
CA PHE A 51 5.23 20.96 5.05
C PHE A 51 5.67 22.43 5.01
N PRO A 52 6.43 22.90 6.01
CA PRO A 52 6.90 22.16 7.19
C PRO A 52 5.77 21.79 8.16
N ARG A 53 5.96 20.70 8.91
CA ARG A 53 4.99 20.22 9.90
C ARG A 53 5.67 20.00 11.24
N SER A 54 5.14 20.62 12.30
CA SER A 54 5.56 20.33 13.67
C SER A 54 4.77 19.13 14.22
N VAL A 55 5.48 18.16 14.78
CA VAL A 55 4.92 16.97 15.43
C VAL A 55 5.39 16.96 16.89
N PRO A 56 4.47 17.14 17.86
CA PRO A 56 4.84 17.11 19.26
C PRO A 56 5.15 15.68 19.71
N VAL A 57 6.30 15.49 20.33
CA VAL A 57 6.64 14.27 21.07
C VAL A 57 6.28 14.53 22.53
N GLN A 58 5.16 13.94 22.95
CA GLN A 58 4.50 14.25 24.21
C GLN A 58 5.46 14.29 25.41
N GLY A 59 5.52 15.45 26.06
CA GLY A 59 6.32 15.68 27.26
C GLY A 59 7.83 15.81 27.06
N LEU A 60 8.34 15.78 25.81
CA LEU A 60 9.77 15.78 25.53
C LEU A 60 10.21 16.98 24.67
N PHE A 61 9.79 17.02 23.41
CA PHE A 61 10.22 18.01 22.42
C PHE A 61 9.30 18.01 21.19
N ASP A 62 9.45 18.99 20.31
CA ASP A 62 8.77 19.07 19.02
C ASP A 62 9.72 18.68 17.90
N LEU A 63 9.20 17.93 16.93
CA LEU A 63 9.89 17.59 15.68
C LEU A 63 9.35 18.46 14.55
N THR A 64 10.16 19.37 14.05
CA THR A 64 9.85 20.14 12.85
C THR A 64 10.30 19.36 11.63
N LEU A 65 9.35 18.71 10.97
CA LEU A 65 9.55 17.94 9.77
C LEU A 65 9.55 18.85 8.54
N GLN A 66 10.52 18.66 7.66
CA GLN A 66 10.60 19.33 6.35
C GLN A 66 9.93 18.47 5.27
N ALA A 67 9.70 19.07 4.09
CA ALA A 67 9.13 18.35 2.97
C ALA A 67 9.96 17.10 2.62
N PRO A 68 9.36 15.89 2.65
CA PRO A 68 10.06 14.65 2.32
C PRO A 68 10.41 14.60 0.84
N ARG A 69 11.47 13.85 0.49
CA ARG A 69 11.66 13.34 -0.88
C ARG A 69 11.07 11.94 -0.98
N LEU A 70 10.07 11.77 -1.84
CA LEU A 70 9.36 10.50 -2.03
C LEU A 70 10.09 9.60 -3.03
N ARG A 71 9.99 8.29 -2.79
CA ARG A 71 10.47 7.22 -3.67
C ARG A 71 9.42 6.10 -3.74
N LEU A 72 9.22 5.54 -4.92
CA LEU A 72 8.31 4.42 -5.13
C LEU A 72 9.09 3.10 -5.01
N LEU A 73 8.56 2.16 -4.23
CA LEU A 73 9.11 0.82 -4.01
C LEU A 73 8.09 -0.23 -4.47
N PRO A 74 7.92 -0.41 -5.80
CA PRO A 74 6.88 -1.29 -6.35
C PRO A 74 7.08 -2.76 -5.99
N GLU A 75 8.32 -3.21 -5.80
CA GLU A 75 8.68 -4.60 -5.48
C GLU A 75 8.06 -5.08 -4.16
N VAL A 76 7.81 -4.13 -3.24
CA VAL A 76 7.25 -4.38 -1.91
C VAL A 76 5.94 -3.64 -1.68
N ASN A 77 5.38 -3.02 -2.73
CA ASN A 77 4.17 -2.20 -2.69
C ASN A 77 4.21 -1.09 -1.61
N ARG A 78 5.31 -0.33 -1.53
CA ARG A 78 5.53 0.72 -0.51
C ARG A 78 5.99 2.03 -1.09
N VAL A 79 5.77 3.09 -0.32
CA VAL A 79 6.37 4.41 -0.56
C VAL A 79 7.47 4.61 0.47
N GLY A 80 8.66 4.98 -0.02
CA GLY A 80 9.76 5.48 0.80
C GLY A 80 9.75 7.00 0.85
N ALA A 81 10.14 7.58 1.98
CA ALA A 81 10.31 9.01 2.14
C ALA A 81 11.58 9.30 2.95
N THR A 82 12.46 10.12 2.38
CA THR A 82 13.63 10.65 3.10
C THR A 82 13.29 12.05 3.60
N MET A 83 13.43 12.27 4.91
CA MET A 83 13.00 13.49 5.58
C MET A 83 14.15 14.17 6.30
N SER A 84 14.19 15.51 6.21
CA SER A 84 14.97 16.32 7.14
C SER A 84 14.09 16.74 8.30
N VAL A 85 14.65 16.74 9.49
CA VAL A 85 13.95 17.05 10.73
C VAL A 85 14.82 17.93 11.62
N ASP A 86 14.17 18.83 12.36
CA ASP A 86 14.78 19.62 13.40
C ASP A 86 14.05 19.34 14.72
N ALA A 87 14.77 18.84 15.73
CA ALA A 87 14.23 18.49 17.03
C ALA A 87 14.56 19.58 18.06
N ALA A 88 13.54 20.27 18.57
CA ALA A 88 13.68 21.37 19.53
C ALA A 88 12.68 21.22 20.68
N GLY A 89 13.06 21.60 21.90
CA GLY A 89 12.12 21.57 23.02
C GLY A 89 12.80 21.78 24.37
N ALA A 90 12.00 21.91 25.43
CA ALA A 90 12.50 22.21 26.77
C ALA A 90 13.44 21.12 27.34
N ALA A 91 13.27 19.86 26.94
CA ALA A 91 14.17 18.77 27.33
C ALA A 91 15.53 18.83 26.60
N LEU A 92 15.62 19.58 25.51
CA LEU A 92 16.81 19.70 24.67
C LEU A 92 17.53 21.03 24.96
N ARG A 93 18.85 20.97 25.14
CA ARG A 93 19.65 22.19 25.39
C ARG A 93 19.68 23.15 24.19
N ARG A 94 19.48 22.61 22.99
CA ARG A 94 19.48 23.32 21.70
C ARG A 94 18.70 22.49 20.69
N SER A 95 18.41 23.07 19.54
CA SER A 95 17.84 22.30 18.44
C SER A 95 18.85 21.34 17.81
N HIS A 96 18.36 20.21 17.35
CA HIS A 96 19.13 19.15 16.71
C HIS A 96 18.55 18.81 15.34
N ALA A 97 19.25 19.26 14.29
CA ALA A 97 18.96 18.86 12.92
C ALA A 97 19.40 17.41 12.67
N GLY A 98 18.62 16.72 11.86
CA GLY A 98 18.88 15.35 11.44
C GLY A 98 18.08 14.94 10.22
N THR A 99 18.22 13.67 9.85
CA THR A 99 17.50 13.04 8.75
C THR A 99 17.05 11.65 9.14
N PHE A 100 15.98 11.17 8.52
CA PHE A 100 15.57 9.78 8.61
C PHE A 100 14.87 9.32 7.34
N ASP A 101 14.89 8.02 7.12
CA ASP A 101 14.10 7.36 6.10
C ASP A 101 12.88 6.71 6.72
N VAL A 102 11.76 6.67 6.00
CA VAL A 102 10.57 5.92 6.40
C VAL A 102 9.96 5.23 5.19
N GLU A 103 9.49 4.00 5.39
CA GLU A 103 8.75 3.23 4.39
C GLU A 103 7.38 2.85 4.93
N PHE A 104 6.35 2.96 4.11
CA PHE A 104 4.99 2.62 4.52
C PHE A 104 4.17 2.09 3.34
N ALA A 105 3.20 1.24 3.66
CA ALA A 105 2.16 0.84 2.73
C ALA A 105 1.00 1.85 2.80
N LEU A 106 0.20 1.90 1.74
CA LEU A 106 -0.94 2.82 1.62
C LEU A 106 -2.23 2.03 1.58
N ARG A 107 -3.23 2.52 2.31
CA ARG A 107 -4.59 2.03 2.20
C ARG A 107 -5.60 3.17 2.21
N TYR A 108 -6.72 2.94 1.55
CA TYR A 108 -7.89 3.78 1.67
C TYR A 108 -8.83 3.24 2.74
N GLU A 109 -9.32 4.12 3.60
CA GLU A 109 -10.35 3.83 4.60
C GLU A 109 -11.65 4.47 4.14
N ALA A 110 -12.62 3.63 3.76
CA ALA A 110 -13.88 4.09 3.21
C ALA A 110 -14.79 4.75 4.26
N SER A 111 -14.69 4.35 5.53
CA SER A 111 -15.56 4.84 6.60
C SER A 111 -15.43 6.35 6.86
N ASP A 112 -14.22 6.89 6.75
CA ASP A 112 -13.93 8.32 6.97
C ASP A 112 -13.30 9.02 5.74
N ARG A 113 -13.20 8.31 4.62
CA ARG A 113 -12.60 8.75 3.35
C ARG A 113 -11.14 9.19 3.50
N THR A 114 -10.35 8.46 4.27
CA THR A 114 -8.95 8.80 4.50
C THR A 114 -7.98 7.90 3.73
N LEU A 115 -6.92 8.52 3.22
CA LEU A 115 -5.69 7.86 2.79
C LEU A 115 -4.78 7.71 4.01
N ARG A 116 -4.47 6.47 4.37
CA ARG A 116 -3.66 6.15 5.56
C ARG A 116 -2.36 5.45 5.16
N ALA A 117 -1.27 5.88 5.80
CA ALA A 117 -0.05 5.11 5.87
C ALA A 117 -0.20 4.04 6.96
N HIS A 118 0.21 2.82 6.67
CA HIS A 118 0.20 1.71 7.62
C HIS A 118 1.45 0.85 7.44
N GLN A 119 1.70 -0.04 8.41
CA GLN A 119 2.93 -0.85 8.48
C GLN A 119 4.17 0.03 8.33
N ILE A 120 4.22 1.11 9.12
CA ILE A 120 5.27 2.13 9.04
C ILE A 120 6.58 1.50 9.53
N LYS A 121 7.62 1.59 8.70
CA LYS A 121 8.98 1.15 9.02
C LYS A 121 9.89 2.34 9.02
N LEU A 122 10.44 2.66 10.18
CA LEU A 122 11.43 3.71 10.30
C LEU A 122 12.81 3.13 9.96
N GLY A 123 13.52 3.81 9.06
CA GLY A 123 14.87 3.49 8.67
C GLY A 123 15.89 4.08 9.63
N LYS A 124 17.11 4.29 9.12
CA LYS A 124 18.20 4.88 9.89
C LYS A 124 17.85 6.32 10.26
N LEU A 125 18.12 6.67 11.52
CA LEU A 125 18.08 8.05 12.01
C LEU A 125 19.51 8.59 12.08
N ASP A 126 19.73 9.77 11.54
CA ASP A 126 21.02 10.44 11.59
C ASP A 126 20.88 11.86 12.12
N PHE A 127 21.42 12.11 13.31
CA PHE A 127 21.51 13.44 13.90
C PHE A 127 22.98 13.78 14.14
N PRO A 128 23.65 14.47 13.20
CA PRO A 128 25.08 14.76 13.28
C PRO A 128 25.47 15.60 14.51
N THR A 129 24.50 16.32 15.08
CA THR A 129 24.70 17.20 16.23
C THR A 129 24.55 16.50 17.58
N LEU A 130 24.09 15.24 17.59
CA LEU A 130 24.01 14.37 18.76
C LEU A 130 25.32 13.61 18.98
N LYS A 131 25.53 13.15 20.22
CA LYS A 131 26.68 12.27 20.53
C LYS A 131 26.49 10.91 19.83
N PRO A 132 27.55 10.26 19.34
CA PRO A 132 27.46 8.97 18.64
C PRO A 132 26.66 7.90 19.40
N ALA A 133 26.91 7.74 20.71
CA ALA A 133 26.19 6.79 21.55
C ALA A 133 24.67 7.03 21.60
N VAL A 134 24.22 8.30 21.48
CA VAL A 134 22.79 8.63 21.42
C VAL A 134 22.21 8.22 20.06
N ASN A 135 22.93 8.47 18.97
CA ASN A 135 22.52 7.99 17.64
C ASN A 135 22.42 6.46 17.59
N GLU A 136 23.36 5.74 18.21
CA GLU A 136 23.30 4.28 18.30
C GLU A 136 22.04 3.81 19.03
N LEU A 137 21.71 4.40 20.17
CA LEU A 137 20.48 4.09 20.91
C LEU A 137 19.23 4.41 20.08
N LEU A 138 19.19 5.56 19.40
CA LEU A 138 18.07 5.92 18.52
C LEU A 138 17.89 4.91 17.39
N ASN A 139 18.97 4.42 16.79
CA ASN A 139 18.89 3.43 15.73
C ASN A 139 18.57 2.01 16.25
N ALA A 140 18.96 1.69 17.49
CA ALA A 140 18.65 0.41 18.10
C ALA A 140 17.17 0.28 18.52
N TYR A 141 16.56 1.36 19.00
CA TYR A 141 15.21 1.33 19.58
C TYR A 141 14.17 2.11 18.80
N GLY A 142 14.58 3.15 18.07
CA GLY A 142 13.68 4.05 17.33
C GLY A 142 12.74 3.31 16.38
N PRO A 143 13.23 2.40 15.51
CA PRO A 143 12.36 1.64 14.61
C PRO A 143 11.28 0.82 15.32
N VAL A 144 11.65 0.08 16.36
CA VAL A 144 10.70 -0.75 17.12
C VAL A 144 9.65 0.11 17.84
N LEU A 145 10.09 1.20 18.46
CA LEU A 145 9.18 2.13 19.13
C LEU A 145 8.25 2.84 18.14
N ALA A 146 8.77 3.22 16.97
CA ALA A 146 7.98 3.82 15.89
C ALA A 146 6.91 2.84 15.39
N GLU A 147 7.25 1.57 15.14
CA GLU A 147 6.29 0.55 14.72
C GLU A 147 5.18 0.31 15.76
N GLN A 148 5.52 0.32 17.05
CA GLN A 148 4.55 0.10 18.13
C GLN A 148 3.64 1.31 18.39
N SER A 149 4.15 2.52 18.16
CA SER A 149 3.41 3.76 18.42
C SER A 149 2.64 4.27 17.20
N LEU A 150 3.20 4.12 16.00
CA LEU A 150 2.64 4.56 14.74
C LEU A 150 1.90 3.39 14.08
N GLY A 151 0.68 3.14 14.54
CA GLY A 151 -0.21 2.16 13.89
C GLY A 151 -0.57 2.61 12.47
N GLU A 152 -1.51 3.55 12.39
CA GLU A 152 -1.90 4.17 11.13
C GLU A 152 -1.80 5.69 11.21
N VAL A 153 -1.32 6.31 10.14
CA VAL A 153 -1.21 7.76 10.05
C VAL A 153 -2.03 8.26 8.87
N THR A 154 -3.02 9.11 9.16
CA THR A 154 -3.81 9.78 8.14
C THR A 154 -2.96 10.80 7.39
N LEU A 155 -2.72 10.53 6.09
CA LEU A 155 -1.94 11.40 5.21
C LEU A 155 -2.81 12.47 4.55
N HIS A 156 -4.02 12.08 4.15
CA HIS A 156 -4.97 12.94 3.48
C HIS A 156 -6.40 12.44 3.69
N GLN A 157 -7.33 13.36 3.88
CA GLN A 157 -8.75 13.06 3.83
C GLN A 157 -9.31 13.59 2.51
N LEU A 158 -9.93 12.72 1.73
CA LEU A 158 -10.54 13.10 0.46
C LEU A 158 -11.79 13.94 0.76
N ARG A 159 -11.94 15.05 0.04
CA ARG A 159 -13.14 15.88 0.18
C ARG A 159 -14.30 15.16 -0.52
N PRO A 160 -15.55 15.27 -0.02
CA PRO A 160 -16.70 14.64 -0.66
C PRO A 160 -16.87 15.00 -2.14
N GLN A 161 -16.51 16.23 -2.51
CA GLN A 161 -16.52 16.69 -3.90
C GLN A 161 -15.49 16.00 -4.81
N ASP A 162 -14.38 15.52 -4.24
CA ASP A 162 -13.35 14.80 -5.00
C ASP A 162 -13.78 13.34 -5.27
N THR A 163 -14.70 12.79 -4.45
CA THR A 163 -15.25 11.43 -4.62
C THR A 163 -16.63 11.41 -5.27
N ALA A 164 -17.34 12.54 -5.34
CA ALA A 164 -18.74 12.64 -5.74
C ALA A 164 -19.08 11.97 -7.09
N MET A 165 -18.21 12.11 -8.09
CA MET A 165 -18.41 11.50 -9.41
C MET A 165 -18.41 9.97 -9.32
N PHE A 166 -17.44 9.39 -8.63
CA PHE A 166 -17.34 7.94 -8.43
C PHE A 166 -18.41 7.44 -7.47
N ASP A 167 -18.70 8.22 -6.43
CA ASP A 167 -19.72 7.92 -5.44
C ASP A 167 -21.11 7.79 -6.07
N GLY A 168 -21.45 8.66 -7.02
CA GLY A 168 -22.72 8.61 -7.77
C GLY A 168 -22.85 7.42 -8.72
N MET A 169 -21.72 6.82 -9.13
CA MET A 169 -21.68 5.57 -9.91
C MET A 169 -21.69 4.32 -9.01
N GLY A 170 -21.82 4.48 -7.68
CA GLY A 170 -21.71 3.37 -6.74
C GLY A 170 -20.28 2.81 -6.64
N LEU A 171 -19.26 3.59 -7.02
CA LEU A 171 -17.85 3.22 -6.94
C LEU A 171 -17.15 3.93 -5.77
N GLN A 172 -16.11 3.30 -5.25
CA GLN A 172 -15.21 3.89 -4.25
C GLN A 172 -13.75 3.50 -4.53
N PRO A 173 -12.77 4.27 -4.04
CA PRO A 173 -11.37 3.85 -4.05
C PRO A 173 -11.20 2.51 -3.34
N GLY A 174 -10.46 1.61 -3.98
CA GLY A 174 -10.13 0.28 -3.48
C GLY A 174 -8.64 0.15 -3.19
N ALA A 175 -8.05 -0.96 -3.62
CA ALA A 175 -6.63 -1.23 -3.41
C ALA A 175 -5.75 -0.15 -4.06
N ILE A 176 -4.73 0.27 -3.32
CA ILE A 176 -3.69 1.20 -3.79
C ILE A 176 -2.45 0.37 -4.10
N THR A 177 -1.95 0.50 -5.33
CA THR A 177 -0.76 -0.19 -5.82
C THR A 177 0.33 0.81 -6.16
N VAL A 178 1.52 0.60 -5.61
CA VAL A 178 2.72 1.35 -5.97
C VAL A 178 3.31 0.75 -7.23
N THR A 179 3.48 1.58 -8.25
CA THR A 179 4.09 1.20 -9.53
C THR A 179 5.37 2.01 -9.76
N ALA A 180 6.16 1.67 -10.77
CA ALA A 180 7.31 2.49 -11.16
C ALA A 180 6.93 3.90 -11.65
N LYS A 181 5.67 4.10 -12.08
CA LYS A 181 5.19 5.38 -12.62
C LYS A 181 4.53 6.27 -11.57
N GLY A 182 3.97 5.68 -10.52
CA GLY A 182 3.11 6.37 -9.57
C GLY A 182 2.29 5.46 -8.68
N LEU A 183 1.33 6.05 -7.96
CA LEU A 183 0.33 5.34 -7.18
C LEU A 183 -0.92 5.10 -8.02
N THR A 184 -1.24 3.83 -8.26
CA THR A 184 -2.46 3.42 -8.95
C THR A 184 -3.53 3.08 -7.94
N VAL A 185 -4.67 3.77 -8.03
CA VAL A 185 -5.86 3.53 -7.21
C VAL A 185 -6.86 2.78 -8.06
N ALA A 186 -7.21 1.56 -7.65
CA ALA A 186 -8.32 0.83 -8.25
C ALA A 186 -9.65 1.39 -7.73
N PHE A 187 -10.70 1.31 -8.54
CA PHE A 187 -12.07 1.61 -8.11
C PHE A 187 -12.89 0.33 -8.05
N VAL A 188 -13.62 0.15 -6.96
CA VAL A 188 -14.46 -1.01 -6.69
C VAL A 188 -15.89 -0.57 -6.42
N ASN A 189 -16.86 -1.47 -6.63
CA ASN A 189 -18.24 -1.21 -6.22
C ASN A 189 -18.32 -1.02 -4.70
N LYS A 190 -19.14 -0.07 -4.27
CA LYS A 190 -19.49 0.10 -2.87
C LYS A 190 -20.22 -1.14 -2.39
N GLN A 191 -19.79 -1.66 -1.24
CA GLN A 191 -20.54 -2.69 -0.55
C GLN A 191 -21.84 -2.06 0.00
N PRO A 192 -22.98 -2.75 -0.11
CA PRO A 192 -24.27 -2.25 0.36
C PRO A 192 -24.34 -2.08 1.87
#